data_AF-A0A7W6XM10-F1
#
_entry.id   AF-A0A7W6XM10-F1
#
_cell.length_a   1.000
_cell.length_b   1.000
_cell.length_c   1.000
_cell.angle_alpha   90.00
_cell.angle_beta   90.00
_cell.angle_gamma   90.00
#
_symmetry.space_group_name_H-M   'P 1'
#
loop_
_entity.id
_entity.type
_entity.pdbx_description
1 polymer ?
#
loop_
_entity_poly.entity_id
_entity_poly.type
_entity_poly.pdbx_seq_one_letter_code
_entity_poly.pdbx_strand_id
1 'polypeptide(L)'
;MKASVTFTKENATKHGKRLMALALYRRGKSFIGAAVLLERQLGADRYVVLHLLCQGAEIILKALLLLLDYEKYIKQQRRHGHDLNRVVAVAIKAFGLHPMRPNLAQEVQALNNFYSRHLLRYDGLHDILIDPASIESNRVFRRIVAVLRIAERELTKSAGSSRLQGSQP
;
A
#
# COMPACT_ATOMS: atom_id res chain seq x y z
N MET A 1 3.43 -26.92 34.15
CA MET A 1 2.85 -26.17 33.01
C MET A 1 3.91 -25.24 32.43
N LYS A 2 4.33 -25.43 31.17
CA LYS A 2 5.19 -24.44 30.49
C LYS A 2 4.28 -23.33 29.93
N ALA A 3 4.43 -22.11 30.42
CA ALA A 3 3.79 -20.95 29.81
C ALA A 3 4.39 -20.74 28.42
N SER A 4 3.64 -21.02 27.35
CA SER A 4 4.05 -20.64 26.00
C SER A 4 3.66 -19.18 25.78
N VAL A 5 4.63 -18.28 25.71
CA VAL A 5 4.39 -16.90 25.30
C VAL A 5 4.14 -16.89 23.79
N THR A 6 2.89 -16.65 23.39
CA THR A 6 2.53 -16.51 21.98
C THR A 6 2.77 -15.07 21.54
N PHE A 7 3.76 -14.85 20.67
CA PHE A 7 4.04 -13.53 20.08
C PHE A 7 3.03 -13.23 18.97
N THR A 8 1.95 -12.53 19.30
CA THR A 8 0.95 -12.04 18.34
C THR A 8 1.20 -10.58 17.96
N LYS A 9 0.63 -10.12 16.84
CA LYS A 9 0.82 -8.75 16.34
C LYS A 9 0.23 -7.70 17.29
N GLU A 10 -0.76 -8.10 18.05
CA GLU A 10 -1.54 -7.31 19.00
C GLU A 10 -0.76 -7.07 20.29
N ASN A 11 0.06 -8.04 20.70
CA ASN A 11 0.83 -8.03 21.96
C ASN A 11 2.21 -7.37 21.84
N ALA A 12 2.56 -6.84 20.65
CA ALA A 12 3.85 -6.19 20.44
C ALA A 12 3.98 -4.86 21.21
N THR A 13 5.21 -4.52 21.63
CA THR A 13 5.53 -3.21 22.21
C THR A 13 5.30 -2.09 21.19
N LYS A 14 5.19 -0.83 21.64
CA LYS A 14 5.08 0.34 20.74
C LYS A 14 6.19 0.36 19.69
N HIS A 15 7.42 0.02 20.10
CA HIS A 15 8.56 -0.10 19.18
C HIS A 15 8.37 -1.24 18.16
N GLY A 16 7.97 -2.43 18.61
CA GLY A 16 7.71 -3.57 17.73
C GLY A 16 6.61 -3.29 16.71
N LYS A 17 5.50 -2.69 17.14
CA LYS A 17 4.37 -2.26 16.28
C LYS A 17 4.85 -1.31 15.18
N ARG A 18 5.67 -0.32 15.53
CA ARG A 18 6.30 0.60 14.57
C ARG A 18 7.20 -0.14 13.58
N LEU A 19 8.07 -1.05 14.05
CA LEU A 19 8.94 -1.83 13.16
C LEU A 19 8.15 -2.68 12.17
N MET A 20 7.05 -3.30 12.62
CA MET A 20 6.17 -4.09 11.76
C MET A 20 5.49 -3.23 10.69
N ALA A 21 4.99 -2.05 11.05
CA ALA A 21 4.41 -1.11 10.10
C ALA A 21 5.45 -0.62 9.08
N LEU A 22 6.67 -0.29 9.52
CA LEU A 22 7.78 0.07 8.63
C LEU A 22 8.20 -1.07 7.71
N ALA A 23 8.21 -2.31 8.21
CA ALA A 23 8.50 -3.49 7.39
C ALA A 23 7.44 -3.69 6.30
N LEU A 24 6.16 -3.51 6.63
CA LEU A 24 5.07 -3.55 5.67
C LEU A 24 5.22 -2.45 4.61
N TYR A 25 5.52 -1.23 5.04
CA TYR A 25 5.77 -0.09 4.15
C TYR A 25 6.91 -0.36 3.16
N ARG A 26 8.04 -0.93 3.63
CA ARG A 26 9.16 -1.33 2.77
C ARG A 26 8.76 -2.37 1.73
N ARG A 27 7.95 -3.37 2.09
CA ARG A 27 7.42 -4.35 1.12
C ARG A 27 6.56 -3.68 0.05
N GLY A 28 5.68 -2.77 0.45
CA GLY A 28 4.85 -2.00 -0.49
C GLY A 28 5.69 -1.20 -1.48
N LYS A 29 6.77 -0.56 -1.01
CA LYS A 29 7.76 0.11 -1.87
C LYS A 29 8.41 -0.85 -2.86
N SER A 30 8.79 -2.06 -2.43
CA SER A 30 9.38 -3.06 -3.32
C SER A 30 8.42 -3.45 -4.44
N PHE A 31 7.12 -3.60 -4.17
CA PHE A 31 6.11 -3.87 -5.21
C PHE A 31 6.00 -2.72 -6.21
N ILE A 32 5.94 -1.46 -5.74
CA ILE A 32 5.92 -0.30 -6.64
C ILE A 32 7.21 -0.21 -7.46
N GLY A 33 8.37 -0.46 -6.85
CA GLY A 33 9.66 -0.49 -7.55
C GLY A 33 9.70 -1.56 -8.64
N ALA A 34 9.22 -2.77 -8.35
CA ALA A 34 9.11 -3.85 -9.33
C ALA A 34 8.16 -3.48 -10.48
N ALA A 35 7.01 -2.86 -10.18
CA ALA A 35 6.07 -2.38 -11.19
C ALA A 35 6.73 -1.37 -12.14
N VAL A 36 7.49 -0.40 -11.59
CA VAL A 36 8.21 0.60 -12.40
C VAL A 36 9.30 -0.02 -13.28
N LEU A 37 10.00 -1.05 -12.78
CA LEU A 37 11.03 -1.74 -13.56
C LEU A 37 10.41 -2.56 -14.71
N LEU A 38 9.35 -3.32 -14.42
CA LEU A 38 8.66 -4.12 -15.44
C LEU A 38 7.98 -3.26 -16.50
N GLU A 39 7.39 -2.12 -16.13
CA GLU A 39 6.78 -1.18 -17.08
C GLU A 39 7.79 -0.67 -18.14
N ARG A 40 9.09 -0.74 -17.85
CA ARG A 40 10.17 -0.33 -18.79
C ARG A 40 10.73 -1.49 -19.61
N GLN A 41 10.37 -2.73 -19.27
CA GLN A 41 10.88 -3.91 -19.95
C GLN A 41 10.00 -4.23 -21.18
N LEU A 42 10.65 -4.41 -22.33
CA LEU A 42 9.96 -4.80 -23.55
C LEU A 42 9.33 -6.20 -23.38
N GLY A 43 8.05 -6.33 -23.73
CA GLY A 43 7.31 -7.59 -23.62
C GLY A 43 6.91 -7.98 -22.20
N ALA A 44 7.01 -7.07 -21.23
CA ALA A 44 6.50 -7.33 -19.88
C ALA A 44 4.98 -7.50 -19.88
N ASP A 45 4.51 -8.47 -19.11
CA ASP A 45 3.07 -8.69 -18.91
C ASP A 45 2.47 -7.51 -18.13
N ARG A 46 1.60 -6.77 -18.81
CA ARG A 46 0.94 -5.58 -18.29
C ARG A 46 0.00 -5.92 -17.12
N TYR A 47 -0.65 -7.09 -17.08
CA TYR A 47 -1.47 -7.49 -15.94
C TYR A 47 -0.62 -7.63 -14.67
N VAL A 48 0.59 -8.18 -14.80
CA VAL A 48 1.56 -8.28 -13.70
C VAL A 48 1.95 -6.89 -13.20
N VAL A 49 2.23 -5.93 -14.11
CA VAL A 49 2.54 -4.55 -13.71
C VAL A 49 1.39 -3.94 -12.91
N LEU A 50 0.16 -4.07 -13.40
CA LEU A 50 -1.04 -3.54 -12.75
C LEU A 50 -1.30 -4.20 -11.39
N HIS A 51 -1.06 -5.51 -11.29
CA HIS A 51 -1.13 -6.25 -10.03
C HIS A 51 -0.15 -5.67 -9.00
N LEU A 52 1.11 -5.51 -9.39
CA LEU A 52 2.16 -4.97 -8.51
C LEU A 52 1.87 -3.53 -8.08
N LEU A 53 1.32 -2.70 -8.98
CA LEU A 53 0.86 -1.36 -8.65
C LEU A 53 -0.24 -1.39 -7.58
N CYS A 54 -1.29 -2.18 -7.79
CA CYS A 54 -2.41 -2.28 -6.86
C CYS A 54 -1.97 -2.84 -5.50
N GLN A 55 -1.21 -3.93 -5.50
CA GLN A 55 -0.65 -4.58 -4.33
C GLN A 55 0.27 -3.63 -3.54
N GLY A 56 1.16 -2.93 -4.25
CA GLY A 56 2.06 -1.95 -3.65
C GLY A 56 1.30 -0.79 -3.02
N ALA A 57 0.34 -0.22 -3.74
CA ALA A 57 -0.49 0.89 -3.24
C ALA A 57 -1.31 0.48 -2.01
N GLU A 58 -1.98 -0.67 -2.06
CA GLU A 58 -2.72 -1.23 -0.92
C GLU A 58 -1.81 -1.38 0.31
N ILE A 59 -0.65 -2.01 0.14
CA ILE A 59 0.28 -2.28 1.24
C ILE A 59 0.85 -0.98 1.82
N ILE A 60 1.21 -0.01 0.97
CA ILE A 60 1.71 1.30 1.42
C ILE A 60 0.67 2.00 2.27
N LEU A 61 -0.57 2.12 1.77
CA LEU A 61 -1.64 2.82 2.50
C LEU A 61 -1.96 2.11 3.82
N LYS A 62 -2.03 0.78 3.80
CA LYS A 62 -2.17 -0.05 5.01
C LYS A 62 -1.06 0.21 6.03
N ALA A 63 0.19 0.30 5.58
CA ALA A 63 1.31 0.56 6.46
C ALA A 63 1.28 1.98 7.05
N LEU A 64 0.92 2.98 6.25
CA LEU A 64 0.75 4.36 6.71
C LEU A 64 -0.36 4.48 7.75
N LEU A 65 -1.48 3.77 7.56
CA LEU A 65 -2.54 3.68 8.56
C LEU A 65 -2.02 3.08 9.87
N LEU A 66 -1.25 1.99 9.83
CA LEU A 66 -0.65 1.40 11.03
C LEU A 66 0.36 2.33 11.73
N LEU A 67 1.08 3.15 10.96
CA LEU A 67 1.98 4.17 11.51
C LEU A 67 1.23 5.31 12.18
N LEU A 68 0.03 5.63 11.70
CA LEU A 68 -0.86 6.64 12.28
C LEU A 68 -1.48 6.14 13.59
N ASP A 69 -2.11 4.96 13.58
CA ASP A 69 -2.76 4.36 14.75
C ASP A 69 -2.81 2.83 14.62
N TYR A 70 -1.81 2.16 15.18
CA TYR A 70 -1.66 0.72 15.03
C TYR A 70 -2.86 -0.06 15.59
N GLU A 71 -3.35 0.30 16.78
CA GLU A 71 -4.44 -0.42 17.46
C GLU A 71 -5.76 -0.33 16.68
N LYS A 72 -6.04 0.86 16.14
CA LYS A 72 -7.25 1.08 15.34
C LYS A 72 -7.24 0.29 14.04
N TYR A 73 -6.10 0.24 13.34
CA TYR A 73 -6.05 -0.26 11.97
C TYR A 73 -5.57 -1.71 11.83
N ILE A 74 -4.90 -2.32 12.82
CA ILE A 74 -4.41 -3.70 12.73
C ILE A 74 -5.54 -4.71 12.44
N LYS A 75 -6.71 -4.53 13.05
CA LYS A 75 -7.89 -5.37 12.82
C LYS A 75 -8.54 -5.13 11.45
N GLN A 76 -8.35 -3.93 10.88
CA GLN A 76 -8.93 -3.53 9.59
C GLN A 76 -8.11 -4.06 8.40
N GLN A 77 -6.82 -4.36 8.61
CA GLN A 77 -5.91 -4.90 7.58
C GLN A 77 -6.48 -6.10 6.82
N ARG A 78 -7.12 -7.04 7.54
CA ARG A 78 -7.71 -8.27 6.96
C ARG A 78 -9.01 -7.99 6.21
N ARG A 79 -9.75 -6.93 6.58
CA ARG A 79 -11.07 -6.61 6.00
C ARG A 79 -10.98 -5.87 4.68
N HIS A 80 -9.80 -5.42 4.30
CA HIS A 80 -9.56 -4.62 3.10
C HIS A 80 -8.55 -5.29 2.18
N GLY A 81 -8.48 -6.62 2.17
CA GLY A 81 -7.61 -7.34 1.24
C GLY A 81 -8.17 -7.24 -0.17
N HIS A 82 -7.33 -6.80 -1.11
CA HIS A 82 -7.65 -6.69 -2.52
C HIS A 82 -8.76 -5.67 -2.85
N ASP A 83 -9.00 -4.68 -1.99
CA ASP A 83 -10.02 -3.65 -2.21
C ASP A 83 -9.38 -2.27 -2.12
N LEU A 84 -8.86 -1.83 -3.25
CA LEU A 84 -8.15 -0.56 -3.38
C LEU A 84 -9.06 0.63 -3.09
N ASN A 85 -10.32 0.59 -3.55
CA ASN A 85 -11.30 1.63 -3.28
C ASN A 85 -11.49 1.84 -1.78
N ARG A 86 -11.68 0.74 -1.05
CA ARG A 86 -11.90 0.79 0.39
C ARG A 86 -10.68 1.25 1.16
N VAL A 87 -9.49 0.76 0.81
CA VAL A 87 -8.24 1.22 1.44
C VAL A 87 -8.01 2.70 1.20
N VAL A 88 -8.25 3.19 -0.02
CA VAL A 88 -8.13 4.61 -0.35
C VAL A 88 -9.13 5.46 0.42
N ALA A 89 -10.40 5.04 0.50
CA ALA A 89 -11.43 5.75 1.26
C ALA A 89 -11.07 5.85 2.75
N VAL A 90 -10.58 4.76 3.35
CA VAL A 90 -10.11 4.75 4.74
C VAL A 90 -8.91 5.68 4.91
N ALA A 91 -7.95 5.66 4.00
CA ALA A 91 -6.79 6.55 4.04
C ALA A 91 -7.19 8.04 3.93
N ILE A 92 -8.07 8.40 2.99
CA ILE A 92 -8.57 9.77 2.82
C ILE A 92 -9.19 10.26 4.13
N LYS A 93 -10.07 9.45 4.74
CA LYS A 93 -10.70 9.78 6.02
C LYS A 93 -9.69 9.88 7.17
N ALA A 94 -8.76 8.94 7.25
CA ALA A 94 -7.78 8.86 8.34
C ALA A 94 -6.79 10.04 8.35
N PHE A 95 -6.38 10.49 7.18
CA PHE A 95 -5.42 11.59 7.00
C PHE A 95 -6.09 12.95 6.76
N GLY A 96 -7.42 13.03 6.80
CA GLY A 96 -8.16 14.29 6.57
C GLY A 96 -7.93 14.88 5.18
N LEU A 97 -7.76 14.03 4.16
CA LEU A 97 -7.44 14.46 2.80
C LEU A 97 -8.71 14.87 2.05
N HIS A 98 -8.56 15.74 1.06
CA HIS A 98 -9.63 15.99 0.10
C HIS A 98 -9.95 14.72 -0.72
N PRO A 99 -11.21 14.55 -1.16
CA PRO A 99 -11.58 13.50 -2.10
C PRO A 99 -10.69 13.51 -3.36
N MET A 100 -10.55 12.33 -3.97
CA MET A 100 -9.82 12.22 -5.23
C MET A 100 -10.48 13.04 -6.33
N ARG A 101 -9.65 13.62 -7.20
CA ARG A 101 -10.15 14.22 -8.45
C ARG A 101 -10.87 13.14 -9.28
N PRO A 102 -11.93 13.48 -10.03
CA PRO A 102 -12.76 12.49 -10.74
C PRO A 102 -11.98 11.48 -11.58
N ASN A 103 -11.03 11.95 -12.39
CA ASN A 103 -10.24 11.08 -13.27
C ASN A 103 -9.37 10.07 -12.50
N LEU A 104 -8.84 10.46 -11.34
CA LEU A 104 -8.09 9.54 -10.48
C LEU A 104 -9.03 8.53 -9.82
N ALA A 105 -10.21 8.98 -9.39
CA ALA A 105 -11.20 8.10 -8.78
C ALA A 105 -11.69 7.04 -9.78
N GLN A 106 -11.95 7.43 -11.03
CA GLN A 106 -12.31 6.51 -12.11
C GLN A 106 -11.21 5.49 -12.39
N GLU A 107 -9.95 5.93 -12.45
CA GLU A 107 -8.81 5.04 -12.67
C GLU A 107 -8.63 4.03 -11.52
N VAL A 108 -8.76 4.49 -10.27
CA VAL A 108 -8.74 3.62 -9.09
C VAL A 108 -9.90 2.61 -9.12
N GLN A 109 -11.10 3.05 -9.49
CA GLN A 109 -12.26 2.18 -9.62
C GLN A 109 -12.07 1.11 -10.70
N ALA A 110 -11.53 1.50 -11.86
CA ALA A 110 -11.24 0.58 -12.96
C ALA A 110 -10.25 -0.49 -12.50
N LEU A 111 -9.11 -0.10 -11.94
CA LEU A 111 -8.10 -1.03 -11.40
C LEU A 111 -8.68 -1.93 -10.30
N ASN A 112 -9.51 -1.37 -9.41
CA ASN A 112 -10.13 -2.13 -8.34
C ASN A 112 -11.04 -3.25 -8.85
N ASN A 113 -11.75 -3.03 -9.97
CA ASN A 113 -12.64 -4.04 -10.54
C ASN A 113 -11.86 -5.31 -10.97
N PHE A 114 -10.64 -5.15 -11.48
CA PHE A 114 -9.78 -6.28 -11.82
C PHE A 114 -9.09 -6.86 -10.58
N TYR A 115 -8.52 -5.99 -9.75
CA TYR A 115 -7.70 -6.38 -8.61
C TYR A 115 -8.49 -7.15 -7.53
N SER A 116 -9.71 -6.67 -7.19
CA SER A 116 -10.57 -7.30 -6.18
C SER A 116 -11.10 -8.67 -6.56
N ARG A 117 -11.12 -8.96 -7.87
CA ARG A 117 -11.54 -10.24 -8.43
C ARG A 117 -10.35 -11.14 -8.78
N HIS A 118 -9.13 -10.73 -8.42
CA HIS A 118 -7.88 -11.43 -8.73
C HIS A 118 -7.61 -11.65 -10.23
N LEU A 119 -8.26 -10.86 -11.10
CA LEU A 119 -8.10 -10.99 -12.55
C LEU A 119 -6.66 -10.65 -12.98
N LEU A 120 -6.02 -9.68 -12.33
CA LEU A 120 -4.63 -9.30 -12.64
C LEU A 120 -3.56 -10.38 -12.32
N ARG A 121 -3.94 -11.54 -11.78
CA ARG A 121 -3.00 -12.56 -11.27
C ARG A 121 -3.14 -13.92 -11.94
N TYR A 122 -4.36 -14.29 -12.30
CA TYR A 122 -4.66 -15.62 -12.82
C TYR A 122 -5.15 -15.49 -14.24
N ASP A 123 -4.79 -16.45 -15.07
CA ASP A 123 -5.32 -16.57 -16.41
C ASP A 123 -6.84 -16.81 -16.40
N GLY A 124 -7.52 -16.32 -17.43
CA GLY A 124 -8.94 -16.51 -17.63
C GLY A 124 -9.44 -15.84 -18.91
N LEU A 125 -10.76 -15.84 -19.09
CA LEU A 125 -11.39 -15.28 -20.31
C LEU A 125 -11.05 -13.81 -20.55
N HIS A 126 -10.79 -13.04 -19.49
CA HIS A 126 -10.44 -11.64 -19.60
C HIS A 126 -9.08 -11.39 -20.31
N ASP A 127 -8.15 -12.36 -20.29
CA ASP A 127 -6.88 -12.27 -21.03
C ASP A 127 -7.08 -12.27 -22.55
N ILE A 128 -8.21 -12.82 -23.01
CA ILE A 128 -8.58 -12.88 -24.43
C ILE A 128 -9.43 -11.67 -24.81
N LEU A 129 -10.32 -11.24 -23.89
CA LEU A 129 -11.35 -10.25 -24.18
C LEU A 129 -10.91 -8.80 -23.93
N ILE A 130 -9.85 -8.60 -23.15
CA ILE A 130 -9.41 -7.28 -22.70
C ILE A 130 -7.92 -7.13 -22.98
N ASP A 131 -7.57 -6.13 -23.78
CA ASP A 131 -6.18 -5.71 -23.94
C ASP A 131 -5.72 -5.02 -22.65
N PRO A 132 -4.73 -5.57 -21.92
CA PRO A 132 -4.27 -4.94 -20.68
C PRO A 132 -3.65 -3.55 -20.90
N ALA A 133 -3.21 -3.23 -22.12
CA ALA A 133 -2.73 -1.89 -22.47
C ALA A 133 -3.85 -0.83 -22.44
N SER A 134 -5.11 -1.22 -22.58
CA SER A 134 -6.26 -0.30 -22.48
C SER A 134 -6.59 0.09 -21.04
N ILE A 135 -5.95 -0.52 -20.04
CA ILE A 135 -6.19 -0.23 -18.62
C ILE A 135 -5.27 0.92 -18.17
N GLU A 136 -5.88 2.08 -17.97
CA GLU A 136 -5.21 3.28 -17.46
C GLU A 136 -4.67 3.07 -16.03
N SER A 137 -3.41 3.45 -15.80
CA SER A 137 -2.75 3.35 -14.49
C SER A 137 -1.80 4.51 -14.17
N ASN A 138 -1.64 5.44 -15.11
CA ASN A 138 -0.66 6.53 -15.04
C ASN A 138 -0.92 7.50 -13.88
N ARG A 139 -2.18 7.82 -13.57
CA ARG A 139 -2.53 8.78 -12.52
C ARG A 139 -2.32 8.14 -11.15
N VAL A 140 -2.63 6.86 -11.01
CA VAL A 140 -2.38 6.07 -9.80
C VAL A 140 -0.89 5.94 -9.56
N PHE A 141 -0.08 5.63 -10.57
CA PHE A 141 1.39 5.64 -10.48
C PHE A 141 1.94 6.98 -9.97
N ARG A 142 1.55 8.08 -10.62
CA ARG A 142 2.01 9.43 -10.20
C ARG A 142 1.58 9.74 -8.77
N ARG A 143 0.35 9.39 -8.39
CA ARG A 143 -0.17 9.65 -7.06
C ARG A 143 0.55 8.83 -6.00
N ILE A 144 0.78 7.53 -6.22
CA ILE A 144 1.46 6.69 -5.22
C ILE A 144 2.93 7.11 -5.04
N VAL A 145 3.61 7.53 -6.11
CA VAL A 145 4.96 8.11 -6.00
C VAL A 145 4.95 9.40 -5.18
N ALA A 146 3.95 10.28 -5.36
CA ALA A 146 3.81 11.48 -4.55
C ALA A 146 3.56 11.15 -3.06
N VAL A 147 2.72 10.15 -2.77
CA VAL A 147 2.48 9.64 -1.41
C VAL A 147 3.78 9.13 -0.80
N LEU A 148 4.55 8.31 -1.53
CA LEU A 148 5.85 7.82 -1.07
C LEU A 148 6.82 8.95 -0.73
N ARG A 149 6.95 9.96 -1.60
CA ARG A 149 7.84 11.12 -1.35
C ARG A 149 7.48 11.86 -0.07
N ILE A 150 6.18 12.09 0.16
CA ILE A 150 5.71 12.76 1.39
C ILE A 150 5.96 11.87 2.61
N ALA A 151 5.61 10.58 2.53
CA ALA A 151 5.81 9.63 3.62
C ALA A 151 7.29 9.51 4.02
N GLU A 152 8.21 9.40 3.06
CA GLU A 152 9.66 9.38 3.35
C GLU A 152 10.10 10.64 4.09
N ARG A 153 9.64 11.81 3.65
CA ARG A 153 9.98 13.08 4.31
C ARG A 153 9.55 13.10 5.77
N GLU A 154 8.31 12.68 6.05
CA GLU A 154 7.78 12.66 7.42
C GLU A 154 8.42 11.57 8.29
N LEU A 155 8.75 10.41 7.71
CA LEU A 155 9.48 9.34 8.40
C LEU A 155 10.90 9.76 8.79
N THR A 156 11.61 10.46 7.90
CA THR A 156 12.96 10.99 8.17
C THR A 156 12.93 12.06 9.25
N LYS A 157 11.98 13.01 9.20
CA LYS A 157 11.78 14.00 10.27
C LYS A 157 11.56 13.33 11.62
N SER A 158 10.65 12.35 11.67
CA SER A 158 10.34 11.60 12.89
C SER A 158 11.58 10.87 13.45
N ALA A 159 12.42 10.30 12.58
CA ALA A 159 13.65 9.62 12.99
C ALA A 159 14.71 10.60 13.52
N GLY A 160 14.80 11.81 12.94
CA GLY A 160 15.68 12.89 13.41
C GLY A 160 15.27 13.42 14.78
N SER A 161 13.97 13.68 14.99
CA SER A 161 13.45 14.15 16.29
C SER A 161 13.63 13.12 17.41
N SER A 162 13.50 11.82 17.13
CA SER A 162 13.76 10.77 18.13
C SER A 162 15.24 10.63 18.51
N ARG A 163 16.19 11.00 17.63
CA ARG A 163 17.62 11.00 17.97
C ARG A 163 18.01 12.17 18.86
N LEU A 164 17.38 13.33 18.69
CA LEU A 164 17.65 14.53 19.51
C LEU A 164 17.08 14.44 20.93
N GLN A 165 16.04 13.63 21.16
CA GLN A 165 15.47 13.40 22.50
C GLN A 165 16.16 12.27 23.28
N GLY A 166 17.00 11.46 22.63
CA GLY A 166 17.78 10.37 23.28
C GLY A 166 19.16 10.82 23.76
N SER A 167 19.42 12.12 23.79
CA SER A 167 20.70 12.72 24.17
C SER A 167 20.50 13.70 25.32
N GLN A 168 20.01 13.20 26.46
CA GLN A 168 20.22 13.88 27.73
C GLN A 168 20.82 12.86 28.71
N PRO A 169 21.98 13.17 29.31
CA PRO A 169 22.66 12.30 30.28
C PRO A 169 21.86 12.16 31.58
#